data_AF-A0A9W8G8C3-F1
#
_entry.id   AF-A0A9W8G8C3-F1
#
_cell.length_a   1.000
_cell.length_b   1.000
_cell.length_c   1.000
_cell.angle_alpha   90.00
_cell.angle_beta   90.00
_cell.angle_gamma   90.00
#
_symmetry.space_group_name_H-M   'P 1'
#
loop_
_entity.id
_entity.type
_entity.pdbx_description
1 polymer ?
#
loop_
_entity_poly.entity_id
_entity_poly.type
_entity_poly.pdbx_seq_one_letter_code
_entity_poly.pdbx_strand_id
1 'polypeptide(L)'
;VIGLPTNAYFAVEEIHDDGTAATKTFEHVSSEIGAEEAEEIGVEHLLRDIKDNTIGTLATRVTHQLTSLRGLAERLADIRSYLEQVLDNKLPVNSEIIQNLQDIFNLLPNLTIPDDSSAFTVQTNDEYALIYVSSMARAIIALHDLINNKIENREAELSADATANEAKNAGETQAASTDAAQPAGSKDAAKSS
;
A
#
# COMPACT_ATOMS: atom_id res chain seq x y z
N VAL A 1 9.10 -2.45 19.62
CA VAL A 1 8.41 -1.15 19.67
C VAL A 1 7.52 -1.04 18.46
N ILE A 2 6.38 -1.74 18.50
CA ILE A 2 5.30 -1.54 17.54
C ILE A 2 4.36 -0.53 18.21
N GLY A 3 4.56 0.75 17.89
CA GLY A 3 3.85 1.84 18.52
C GLY A 3 4.55 3.17 18.26
N LEU A 4 3.85 4.26 18.55
CA LEU A 4 4.45 5.60 18.50
C LEU A 4 5.57 5.68 19.55
N PRO A 5 6.70 6.34 19.25
CA PRO A 5 7.80 6.51 20.21
C PRO A 5 7.49 7.54 21.31
N THR A 6 6.26 8.05 21.36
CA THR A 6 5.78 9.08 22.27
C THR A 6 4.79 8.48 23.27
N ASN A 7 5.02 8.70 24.56
CA ASN A 7 4.07 8.41 25.63
C ASN A 7 3.67 9.73 26.30
N ALA A 8 2.38 9.93 26.53
CA ALA A 8 1.86 11.09 27.24
C ALA A 8 1.23 10.65 28.57
N TYR A 9 1.47 11.43 29.62
CA TYR A 9 0.94 11.14 30.94
C TYR A 9 0.38 12.40 31.59
N PHE A 10 -0.73 12.26 32.31
CA PHE A 10 -1.29 13.31 33.14
C PHE A 10 -1.12 12.97 34.63
N ALA A 11 -0.75 13.95 35.45
CA ALA A 11 -0.57 13.74 36.87
C ALA A 11 -1.92 13.80 37.59
N VAL A 12 -2.33 12.69 38.20
CA VAL A 12 -3.60 12.55 38.91
C VAL A 12 -3.32 12.17 40.37
N GLU A 13 -4.15 12.66 41.29
CA GLU A 13 -4.13 12.19 42.68
C GLU A 13 -5.05 10.98 42.79
N GLU A 14 -4.46 9.81 43.01
CA GLU A 14 -5.19 8.55 43.10
C GLU A 14 -5.48 8.25 44.57
N ILE A 15 -6.77 8.27 44.90
CA ILE A 15 -7.26 7.86 46.22
C ILE A 15 -7.38 6.34 46.18
N HIS A 16 -6.51 5.67 46.93
CA HIS A 16 -6.50 4.22 46.97
C HIS A 16 -7.70 3.71 47.79
N ASP A 17 -8.35 2.66 47.29
CA ASP A 17 -9.50 2.01 47.93
C ASP A 17 -9.10 1.22 49.21
N ASP A 18 -7.79 1.05 49.43
CA ASP A 18 -7.20 0.44 50.62
C ASP A 18 -7.09 1.39 51.83
N GLY A 19 -7.53 2.65 51.67
CA GLY A 19 -7.50 3.68 52.72
C GLY A 19 -6.12 4.29 52.96
N THR A 20 -5.13 4.02 52.11
CA THR A 20 -3.83 4.69 52.16
C THR A 20 -3.93 6.15 51.70
N ALA A 21 -2.93 6.95 52.06
CA ALA A 21 -2.90 8.37 51.72
C ALA A 21 -2.89 8.55 50.19
N ALA A 22 -3.62 9.54 49.68
CA ALA A 22 -3.65 9.84 48.26
C ALA A 22 -2.23 10.01 47.71
N THR A 23 -1.86 9.18 46.73
CA THR A 23 -0.57 9.26 46.06
C THR A 23 -0.73 9.88 44.69
N LYS A 24 0.25 10.67 44.28
CA LYS A 24 0.25 11.26 42.95
C LYS A 24 0.78 10.24 41.95
N THR A 25 -0.09 9.75 41.09
CA THR A 25 0.24 8.79 40.02
C THR A 25 0.13 9.46 38.65
N PHE A 26 0.62 8.77 37.63
CA PHE A 26 0.63 9.26 36.25
C PHE A 26 -0.25 8.36 35.40
N GLU A 27 -1.38 8.90 34.95
CA GLU A 27 -2.30 8.19 34.08
C GLU A 27 -1.86 8.37 32.62
N HIS A 28 -1.81 7.26 31.88
CA HIS A 28 -1.44 7.29 30.46
C HIS A 28 -2.58 7.88 29.61
N VAL A 29 -2.24 8.82 28.73
CA VAL A 29 -3.18 9.42 27.79
C VAL A 29 -2.84 8.97 26.37
N SER A 30 -3.85 8.53 25.62
CA SER A 30 -3.71 8.20 24.20
C SER A 30 -3.11 9.37 23.43
N SER A 31 -2.02 9.12 22.71
CA SER A 31 -1.32 10.12 21.91
C SER A 31 -1.30 9.72 20.44
N GLU A 32 -1.33 10.72 19.57
CA GLU A 32 -1.14 10.56 18.13
C GLU A 32 -0.16 11.63 17.62
N ILE A 33 0.55 11.33 16.54
CA ILE A 33 1.42 12.29 15.87
C ILE A 33 0.62 12.86 14.69
N GLY A 34 0.13 14.09 14.86
CA GLY A 34 -0.43 14.89 13.77
C GLY A 34 0.65 15.70 13.06
N ALA A 35 0.29 16.31 11.93
CA ALA A 35 1.11 17.28 11.21
C ALA A 35 0.21 18.38 10.64
N GLU A 36 0.69 19.62 10.61
CA GLU A 36 0.07 20.71 9.83
C GLU A 36 0.54 20.65 8.37
N GLU A 37 -0.17 21.27 7.42
CA GLU A 37 0.16 21.28 5.98
C GLU A 37 1.64 21.62 5.70
N ALA A 38 2.19 22.63 6.38
CA ALA A 38 3.57 23.03 6.21
C ALA A 38 4.56 21.95 6.68
N GLU A 39 4.20 21.20 7.72
CA GLU A 39 4.99 20.10 8.28
C GLU A 39 4.88 18.84 7.41
N GLU A 40 3.68 18.53 6.91
CA GLU A 40 3.44 17.38 6.03
C GLU A 40 4.28 17.49 4.76
N ILE A 41 4.27 18.65 4.09
CA ILE A 41 5.09 18.90 2.90
C ILE A 41 6.59 18.76 3.23
N GLY A 42 7.01 19.27 4.40
CA GLY A 42 8.39 19.14 4.87
C GLY A 42 8.81 17.70 5.08
N VAL A 43 7.98 16.90 5.75
CA VAL A 43 8.23 15.48 6.03
C VAL A 43 8.18 14.66 4.75
N GLU A 44 7.24 14.90 3.85
CA GLU A 44 7.16 14.19 2.56
C GLU A 44 8.42 14.43 1.72
N HIS A 45 8.91 15.67 1.69
CA HIS A 45 10.16 15.98 1.01
C HIS A 45 11.34 15.18 1.59
N LEU A 46 11.44 15.08 2.91
CA LEU A 46 12.50 14.33 3.60
C LEU A 46 12.38 12.82 3.39
N LEU A 47 11.16 12.30 3.23
CA LEU A 47 10.90 10.87 3.11
C LEU A 47 10.80 10.38 1.66
N ARG A 48 11.05 11.23 0.66
CA ARG A 48 10.92 10.89 -0.76
C ARG A 48 11.72 9.64 -1.17
N ASP A 49 12.88 9.42 -0.58
CA ASP A 49 13.77 8.30 -0.92
C ASP A 49 13.47 7.01 -0.12
N ILE A 50 12.62 7.11 0.92
CA ILE A 50 12.29 6.01 1.84
C ILE A 50 10.84 5.55 1.66
N LYS A 51 9.93 6.49 1.36
CA LYS A 51 8.50 6.22 1.22
C LYS A 51 8.20 5.66 -0.17
N ASP A 52 7.89 4.38 -0.22
CA ASP A 52 7.43 3.74 -1.44
C ASP A 52 5.94 4.05 -1.68
N ASN A 53 5.67 5.09 -2.45
CA ASN A 53 4.32 5.48 -2.86
C ASN A 53 3.70 4.49 -3.89
N THR A 54 4.43 3.46 -4.33
CA THR A 54 3.90 2.44 -5.26
C THR A 54 3.19 1.28 -4.57
N ILE A 55 3.21 1.25 -3.22
CA ILE A 55 2.53 0.21 -2.45
C ILE A 55 1.01 0.36 -2.63
N GLY A 56 0.41 -0.63 -3.29
CA GLY A 56 -1.03 -0.67 -3.52
C GLY A 56 -1.83 -0.74 -2.20
N THR A 57 -3.09 -0.29 -2.27
CA THR A 57 -4.00 -0.20 -1.10
C THR A 57 -4.25 -1.54 -0.39
N LEU A 58 -4.10 -2.68 -1.08
CA LEU A 58 -4.21 -4.00 -0.45
C LEU A 58 -2.96 -4.32 0.40
N ALA A 59 -1.77 -4.04 -0.12
CA ALA A 59 -0.52 -4.33 0.58
C ALA A 59 -0.37 -3.49 1.85
N THR A 60 -0.79 -2.23 1.83
CA THR A 60 -0.86 -1.40 3.04
C THR A 60 -1.83 -2.00 4.06
N ARG A 61 -3.05 -2.36 3.66
CA ARG A 61 -4.05 -2.99 4.56
C ARG A 61 -3.55 -4.28 5.21
N VAL A 62 -2.92 -5.17 4.45
CA VAL A 62 -2.34 -6.41 4.98
C VAL A 62 -1.23 -6.11 5.98
N THR A 63 -0.36 -5.14 5.67
CA THR A 63 0.70 -4.70 6.57
C THR A 63 0.14 -4.13 7.88
N HIS A 64 -0.95 -3.35 7.80
CA HIS A 64 -1.65 -2.85 8.99
C HIS A 64 -2.20 -4.00 9.83
N GLN A 65 -2.92 -4.97 9.24
CA GLN A 65 -3.45 -6.13 9.98
C GLN A 65 -2.34 -6.92 10.69
N LEU A 66 -1.23 -7.17 9.99
CA LEU A 66 -0.09 -7.90 10.54
C LEU A 66 0.61 -7.12 11.67
N THR A 67 0.73 -5.80 11.51
CA THR A 67 1.30 -4.93 12.56
C THR A 67 0.39 -4.90 13.78
N SER A 68 -0.93 -4.80 13.61
CA SER A 68 -1.91 -4.86 14.71
C SER A 68 -1.85 -6.19 15.46
N LEU A 69 -1.75 -7.32 14.75
CA LEU A 69 -1.59 -8.65 15.36
C LEU A 69 -0.30 -8.76 16.19
N ARG A 70 0.82 -8.25 15.67
CA ARG A 70 2.07 -8.21 16.43
C ARG A 70 1.97 -7.31 17.66
N GLY A 71 1.31 -6.16 17.55
CA GLY A 71 1.05 -5.27 18.67
C GLY A 71 0.20 -5.94 19.75
N LEU A 72 -0.86 -6.66 19.37
CA LEU A 72 -1.67 -7.43 20.30
C LEU A 72 -0.84 -8.51 21.03
N ALA A 73 0.04 -9.22 20.30
CA ALA A 73 0.92 -10.22 20.90
C ALA A 73 1.92 -9.61 21.91
N GLU A 74 2.50 -8.44 21.61
CA GLU A 74 3.37 -7.69 22.52
C GLU A 74 2.60 -7.30 23.81
N ARG A 75 1.36 -6.81 23.67
CA ARG A 75 0.52 -6.48 24.83
C ARG A 75 0.14 -7.69 25.68
N LEU A 76 -0.19 -8.83 25.07
CA LEU A 76 -0.42 -10.07 25.82
C LEU A 76 0.84 -10.55 26.56
N ALA A 77 2.02 -10.36 25.95
CA ALA A 77 3.29 -10.69 26.60
C ALA A 77 3.57 -9.77 27.81
N ASP A 78 3.26 -8.47 27.69
CA ASP A 78 3.36 -7.50 28.80
C ASP A 78 2.45 -7.91 29.97
N ILE A 79 1.18 -8.26 29.68
CA ILE A 79 0.23 -8.74 30.70
C ILE A 79 0.78 -9.99 31.39
N ARG A 80 1.31 -10.96 30.63
CA ARG A 80 1.91 -12.16 31.19
C ARG A 80 3.10 -11.82 32.10
N SER A 81 3.98 -10.93 31.66
CA SER A 81 5.14 -10.48 32.44
C SER A 81 4.72 -9.82 33.75
N TYR A 82 3.65 -9.00 33.74
CA TYR A 82 3.08 -8.42 34.96
C TYR A 82 2.59 -9.52 35.92
N LEU A 83 1.81 -10.48 35.44
CA LEU A 83 1.30 -11.59 36.26
C LEU A 83 2.43 -12.47 36.84
N GLU A 84 3.48 -12.72 36.07
CA GLU A 84 4.67 -13.43 36.54
C GLU A 84 5.38 -12.66 37.65
N GLN A 85 5.52 -11.34 37.53
CA GLN A 85 6.14 -10.51 38.56
C GLN A 85 5.32 -10.41 39.86
N VAL A 86 3.99 -10.43 39.74
CA VAL A 86 3.08 -10.50 40.89
C VAL A 86 3.21 -11.86 41.60
N LEU A 87 3.29 -12.95 40.85
CA LEU A 87 3.48 -14.31 41.39
C LEU A 87 4.84 -14.46 42.09
N ASP A 88 5.89 -13.86 41.53
CA ASP A 88 7.24 -13.79 42.12
C ASP A 88 7.32 -12.87 43.36
N ASN A 89 6.23 -12.23 43.78
CA ASN A 89 6.17 -11.23 44.86
C ASN A 89 7.10 -10.02 44.66
N LYS A 90 7.47 -9.69 43.41
CA LYS A 90 8.30 -8.52 43.08
C LYS A 90 7.49 -7.22 43.04
N LEU A 91 6.20 -7.32 42.71
CA LEU A 91 5.25 -6.21 42.64
C LEU A 91 4.02 -6.53 43.49
N PRO A 92 3.46 -5.54 44.22
CA PRO A 92 2.20 -5.71 44.91
C PRO A 92 1.06 -5.91 43.90
N VAL A 93 0.07 -6.73 44.29
CA VAL A 93 -1.12 -6.98 43.47
C VAL A 93 -1.94 -5.69 43.39
N ASN A 94 -2.10 -5.11 42.21
CA ASN A 94 -3.12 -4.10 41.97
C ASN A 94 -4.45 -4.79 41.59
N SER A 95 -5.45 -4.67 42.46
CA SER A 95 -6.78 -5.26 42.27
C SER A 95 -7.52 -4.74 41.04
N GLU A 96 -7.32 -3.48 40.65
CA GLU A 96 -7.98 -2.87 39.49
C GLU A 96 -7.51 -3.52 38.18
N ILE A 97 -6.20 -3.78 38.06
CA ILE A 97 -5.64 -4.45 36.87
C ILE A 97 -6.20 -5.86 36.75
N ILE A 98 -6.34 -6.58 37.86
CA ILE A 98 -6.91 -7.93 37.87
C ILE A 98 -8.41 -7.90 37.50
N GLN A 99 -9.16 -6.91 37.97
CA GLN A 99 -10.57 -6.74 37.61
C GLN A 99 -10.72 -6.48 36.11
N ASN A 100 -9.95 -5.54 35.56
CA ASN A 100 -9.95 -5.26 34.13
C ASN A 100 -9.57 -6.49 33.29
N LEU A 101 -8.59 -7.27 33.75
CA LEU A 101 -8.19 -8.51 33.08
C LEU A 101 -9.33 -9.55 33.12
N GLN A 102 -10.03 -9.67 34.24
CA GLN A 102 -11.19 -10.54 34.36
C GLN A 102 -12.30 -10.13 33.39
N ASP A 103 -12.58 -8.83 33.29
CA ASP A 103 -13.58 -8.30 32.36
C ASP A 103 -13.20 -8.58 30.90
N ILE A 104 -11.92 -8.47 30.53
CA ILE A 104 -11.43 -8.85 29.20
C ILE A 104 -11.75 -10.32 28.90
N PHE A 105 -11.49 -11.23 29.83
CA PHE A 105 -11.79 -12.66 29.62
C PHE A 105 -13.30 -12.93 29.56
N ASN A 106 -14.10 -12.22 30.36
CA ASN A 106 -15.56 -12.35 30.35
C ASN A 106 -16.20 -11.81 29.06
N LEU A 107 -15.56 -10.83 28.41
CA LEU A 107 -16.01 -10.25 27.15
C LEU A 107 -15.52 -11.02 25.92
N LEU A 108 -14.72 -12.08 26.09
CA LEU A 108 -14.32 -12.91 24.96
C LEU A 108 -15.56 -13.52 24.29
N PRO A 109 -15.72 -13.36 22.97
CA PRO A 109 -16.89 -13.85 22.28
C PRO A 109 -16.95 -15.38 22.32
N ASN A 110 -18.12 -15.92 22.61
CA ASN A 110 -18.34 -17.35 22.54
C ASN A 110 -18.66 -17.77 21.10
N LEU A 111 -17.63 -18.15 20.34
CA LEU A 111 -17.75 -18.54 18.93
C LEU A 111 -18.44 -19.90 18.69
N THR A 112 -18.92 -20.57 19.74
CA THR A 112 -19.59 -21.88 19.61
C THR A 112 -21.11 -21.77 19.43
N ILE A 113 -21.65 -20.55 19.39
CA ILE A 113 -23.07 -20.31 19.17
C ILE A 113 -23.40 -20.58 17.69
N PRO A 114 -24.34 -21.49 17.38
CA PRO A 114 -24.67 -21.85 15.99
C PRO A 114 -25.13 -20.66 15.15
N ASP A 115 -25.85 -19.71 15.74
CA ASP A 115 -26.36 -18.52 15.05
C ASP A 115 -25.22 -17.64 14.50
N ASP A 116 -24.16 -17.44 15.29
CA ASP A 116 -22.97 -16.67 14.88
C ASP A 116 -22.26 -17.37 13.71
N SER A 117 -22.14 -18.69 13.74
CA SER A 117 -21.52 -19.46 12.65
C SER A 117 -22.29 -19.33 11.32
N SER A 118 -23.62 -19.27 11.40
CA SER A 118 -24.47 -19.06 10.23
C SER A 118 -24.33 -17.64 9.68
N ALA A 119 -24.26 -16.63 10.56
CA ALA A 119 -24.04 -15.25 10.18
C ALA A 119 -22.68 -15.03 9.51
N PHE A 120 -21.60 -15.62 10.07
CA PHE A 120 -20.26 -15.57 9.45
C PHE A 120 -20.25 -16.23 8.06
N THR A 121 -20.98 -17.35 7.90
CA THR A 121 -21.09 -18.03 6.60
C THR A 121 -21.81 -17.18 5.57
N VAL A 122 -22.93 -16.54 5.97
CA VAL A 122 -23.68 -15.62 5.10
C VAL A 122 -22.80 -14.44 4.69
N GLN A 123 -22.14 -13.78 5.64
CA GLN A 123 -21.25 -12.65 5.35
C GLN A 123 -20.09 -13.05 4.41
N THR A 124 -19.47 -14.22 4.65
CA THR A 124 -18.40 -14.73 3.80
C THR A 124 -18.89 -14.99 2.36
N ASN A 125 -20.10 -15.54 2.23
CA ASN A 125 -20.70 -15.79 0.93
C ASN A 125 -20.99 -14.47 0.16
N ASP A 126 -21.46 -13.43 0.85
CA ASP A 126 -21.70 -12.11 0.26
C ASP A 126 -20.38 -11.45 -0.21
N GLU A 127 -19.31 -11.55 0.58
CA GLU A 127 -17.97 -11.09 0.19
C GLU A 127 -17.45 -11.85 -1.04
N TYR A 128 -17.66 -13.17 -1.12
CA TYR A 128 -17.28 -13.94 -2.31
C TYR A 128 -18.05 -13.52 -3.55
N ALA A 129 -19.35 -13.23 -3.45
CA ALA A 129 -20.14 -12.72 -4.57
C ALA A 129 -19.54 -11.42 -5.13
N LEU A 130 -19.15 -10.49 -4.26
CA LEU A 130 -18.48 -9.24 -4.65
C LEU A 130 -17.13 -9.49 -5.35
N ILE A 131 -16.33 -10.43 -4.83
CA ILE A 131 -15.04 -10.80 -5.41
C ILE A 131 -15.23 -11.37 -6.82
N TYR A 132 -16.22 -12.25 -7.01
CA TYR A 132 -16.51 -12.83 -8.33
C TYR A 132 -16.91 -11.76 -9.35
N VAL A 133 -17.85 -10.88 -9.01
CA VAL A 133 -18.29 -9.79 -9.92
C VAL A 133 -17.11 -8.87 -10.26
N SER A 134 -16.29 -8.51 -9.27
CA SER A 134 -15.11 -7.67 -9.46
C SER A 134 -14.06 -8.32 -10.37
N SER A 135 -13.83 -9.62 -10.21
CA SER A 135 -12.88 -10.38 -11.05
C SER A 135 -13.35 -10.49 -12.50
N MET A 136 -14.65 -10.67 -12.73
CA MET A 136 -15.24 -10.73 -14.05
C MET A 136 -15.16 -9.37 -14.77
N ALA A 137 -15.48 -8.28 -14.07
CA ALA A 137 -15.33 -6.94 -14.61
C ALA A 137 -13.87 -6.65 -15.01
N ARG A 138 -12.90 -7.01 -14.17
CA ARG A 138 -11.47 -6.89 -14.51
C ARG A 138 -11.07 -7.71 -15.74
N ALA A 139 -11.58 -8.94 -15.89
CA ALA A 139 -11.30 -9.77 -17.05
C ALA A 139 -11.86 -9.16 -18.35
N ILE A 140 -13.06 -8.55 -18.31
CA ILE A 140 -13.66 -7.87 -19.46
C ILE A 140 -12.86 -6.63 -19.84
N ILE A 141 -12.45 -5.82 -18.85
CA ILE A 141 -11.61 -4.62 -19.09
C ILE A 141 -10.27 -5.04 -19.71
N ALA A 142 -9.59 -6.02 -19.13
CA ALA A 142 -8.32 -6.52 -19.65
C ALA A 142 -8.45 -7.08 -21.08
N LEU A 143 -9.57 -7.74 -21.40
CA LEU A 143 -9.84 -8.22 -22.75
C LEU A 143 -10.06 -7.04 -23.72
N HIS A 144 -10.81 -6.03 -23.31
CA HIS A 144 -11.03 -4.82 -24.12
C HIS A 144 -9.71 -4.09 -24.39
N ASP A 145 -8.87 -3.93 -23.37
CA ASP A 145 -7.54 -3.33 -23.49
C ASP A 145 -6.64 -4.14 -24.44
N LEU A 146 -6.69 -5.48 -24.36
CA LEU A 146 -5.94 -6.36 -25.26
C LEU A 146 -6.41 -6.23 -26.72
N ILE A 147 -7.72 -6.13 -26.95
CA ILE A 147 -8.27 -5.93 -28.29
C ILE A 147 -7.81 -4.58 -28.85
N ASN A 148 -7.92 -3.50 -28.06
CA ASN A 148 -7.50 -2.17 -28.48
C ASN A 148 -6.00 -2.13 -28.79
N ASN A 149 -5.17 -2.70 -27.91
CA ASN A 149 -3.73 -2.81 -28.12
C ASN A 149 -3.39 -3.58 -29.41
N LYS A 150 -4.14 -4.64 -29.73
CA LYS A 150 -3.94 -5.42 -30.96
C LYS A 150 -4.38 -4.68 -32.23
N ILE A 151 -5.44 -3.90 -32.17
CA ILE A 151 -5.88 -3.04 -33.29
C ILE A 151 -4.83 -1.97 -33.54
N GLU A 152 -4.40 -1.26 -32.49
CA GLU A 152 -3.39 -0.20 -32.58
C GLU A 152 -2.06 -0.72 -33.14
N ASN A 153 -1.57 -1.86 -32.64
CA ASN A 153 -0.35 -2.48 -33.18
C ASN A 153 -0.50 -2.87 -34.66
N ARG A 154 -1.66 -3.38 -35.07
CA ARG A 154 -1.91 -3.75 -36.47
C ARG A 154 -1.96 -2.54 -37.39
N GLU A 155 -2.58 -1.44 -36.96
CA GLU A 155 -2.61 -0.18 -37.71
C GLU A 155 -1.21 0.45 -37.79
N ALA A 156 -0.42 0.37 -36.72
CA ALA A 156 0.97 0.79 -36.71
C ALA A 156 1.84 -0.03 -37.67
N GLU A 157 1.68 -1.36 -37.72
CA GLU A 157 2.37 -2.23 -38.69
C GLU A 157 2.01 -1.86 -40.14
N LEU A 158 0.72 -1.70 -40.43
CA LEU A 158 0.25 -1.34 -41.78
C LEU A 158 0.78 0.03 -42.24
N SER A 159 0.81 1.02 -41.35
CA SER A 159 1.35 2.35 -41.66
C SER A 159 2.88 2.36 -41.77
N ALA A 160 3.59 1.54 -40.98
CA ALA A 160 5.03 1.33 -41.13
C ALA A 160 5.38 0.65 -42.47
N ASP A 161 4.60 -0.35 -42.90
CA ASP A 161 4.80 -1.02 -44.18
C ASP A 161 4.49 -0.10 -45.37
N ALA A 162 3.47 0.75 -45.26
CA ALA A 162 3.15 1.76 -46.28
C ALA A 162 4.27 2.78 -46.44
N THR A 163 4.80 3.31 -45.33
CA THR A 163 5.92 4.27 -45.35
C THR A 163 7.22 3.63 -45.83
N ALA A 164 7.48 2.36 -45.51
CA ALA A 164 8.63 1.61 -46.02
C ALA A 164 8.56 1.37 -47.55
N ASN A 165 7.36 1.14 -48.09
CA ASN A 165 7.15 0.99 -49.53
C ASN A 165 7.23 2.33 -50.28
N GLU A 166 6.75 3.43 -49.70
CA GLU A 166 6.92 4.78 -50.26
C GLU A 166 8.41 5.20 -50.30
N ALA A 167 9.19 4.89 -49.27
CA ALA A 167 10.62 5.13 -49.23
C ALA A 167 11.40 4.32 -50.29
N LYS A 168 10.98 3.09 -50.59
CA LYS A 168 11.56 2.27 -51.67
C LYS A 168 11.23 2.81 -53.06
N ASN A 169 9.99 3.23 -53.29
CA ASN A 169 9.56 3.82 -54.57
C ASN A 169 10.25 5.17 -54.85
N ALA A 170 10.53 5.97 -53.82
CA ALA A 170 11.30 7.21 -53.96
C ALA A 170 12.77 6.96 -54.38
N GLY A 171 13.37 5.85 -53.93
CA GLY A 171 14.73 5.43 -54.34
C GLY A 171 14.81 4.95 -55.79
N GLU A 172 13.80 4.24 -56.29
CA GLU A 172 13.75 3.79 -57.70
C GLU A 172 13.49 4.94 -58.68
N THR A 173 12.74 5.97 -58.27
CA THR A 173 12.47 7.15 -59.12
C THR A 173 13.72 8.03 -59.34
N GLN A 174 14.69 8.00 -58.41
CA GLN A 174 15.99 8.67 -58.62
C GLN A 174 16.92 7.91 -59.57
N ALA A 175 16.84 6.57 -59.65
CA ALA A 175 17.64 5.77 -60.58
C ALA A 175 17.15 5.89 -62.05
N ALA A 176 15.86 6.18 -62.28
CA ALA A 176 15.30 6.31 -63.63
C ALA A 176 15.56 7.67 -64.31
N SER A 177 15.98 8.70 -63.56
CA SER A 177 16.21 10.05 -64.12
C SER A 177 17.64 10.30 -64.63
N THR A 178 18.56 9.33 -64.50
CA THR A 178 19.98 9.49 -64.89
C THR A 178 20.36 8.88 -66.25
N ASP A 179 19.46 8.17 -66.95
CA ASP A 179 19.82 7.41 -68.16
C ASP A 179 19.30 8.00 -69.51
N ALA A 180 18.81 9.25 -69.51
CA ALA A 180 18.24 9.86 -70.71
C ALA A 180 18.75 11.28 -70.97
N ALA A 181 20.05 11.47 -71.24
CA ALA A 181 20.57 12.49 -72.18
C ALA A 181 22.11 12.52 -72.26
N GLN A 182 22.68 11.86 -73.28
CA GLN A 182 23.86 12.33 -74.02
C GLN A 182 23.85 11.66 -75.41
N PRO A 183 24.47 12.21 -76.49
CA PRO A 183 25.53 13.21 -76.47
C PRO A 183 25.53 14.29 -77.58
N ALA A 184 26.27 15.40 -77.36
CA ALA A 184 26.98 16.14 -78.44
C ALA A 184 28.06 17.10 -77.89
N GLY A 185 29.29 16.61 -77.84
CA GLY A 185 30.50 17.22 -78.44
C GLY A 185 30.97 18.67 -78.15
N SER A 186 32.12 18.75 -77.45
CA SER A 186 33.26 19.69 -77.62
C SER A 186 33.05 21.15 -77.14
N LYS A 187 34.01 21.87 -76.53
CA LYS A 187 35.48 21.82 -76.50
C LYS A 187 35.99 22.84 -75.44
N ASP A 188 37.14 22.56 -74.81
CA ASP A 188 38.16 23.51 -74.24
C ASP A 188 37.72 24.61 -73.23
N ALA A 189 38.44 25.01 -72.18
CA ALA A 189 39.76 24.69 -71.66
C ALA A 189 39.93 25.25 -70.22
N ALA A 190 40.84 24.64 -69.47
CA ALA A 190 41.79 25.26 -68.53
C ALA A 190 41.33 25.88 -67.18
N LYS A 191 41.72 25.13 -66.13
CA LYS A 191 42.62 25.51 -65.00
C LYS A 191 42.13 26.38 -63.83
N SER A 192 42.30 25.75 -62.66
CA SER A 192 42.83 26.26 -61.39
C SER A 192 42.09 27.41 -60.69
N SER A 193 41.52 27.13 -59.52
CA SER A 193 42.23 27.16 -58.22
C SER A 193 41.38 26.47 -57.17
#